data_AF-A0A414VXX3-F1
#
_entry.id   AF-A0A414VXX3-F1
#
_cell.length_a   1.000
_cell.length_b   1.000
_cell.length_c   1.000
_cell.angle_alpha   90.00
_cell.angle_beta   90.00
_cell.angle_gamma   90.00
#
_symmetry.space_group_name_H-M   'P 1'
#
loop_
_entity.id
_entity.type
_entity.pdbx_description
1 polymer ?
#
loop_
_entity_poly.entity_id
_entity_poly.type
_entity_poly.pdbx_seq_one_letter_code
_entity_poly.pdbx_strand_id
1 'polypeptide(L)'
;DGSGKYAECSVVVEIPKENTQVVELAGGESKILSIWNEDYTENIDVTQVTFEYNTQLDLFSNLGYDVRTGKYIKMTIKAQKQGSCTILAKYNGKILKKWTINVTSNWDEYIGYVNWRKQVESQIWTSSMSLKEKMDAAKDYIQSHFVHKDGSDAAVSAYKGNLADCITASEFMGDFAKDANTKVQYGSTYTGKFYDYLVSASSDGGHTFTRILINNEWIIYDANPPHA
;
A
#
# COMPACT_ATOMS: atom_id res chain seq x y z
N ASP A 1 -12.18 -47.63 -27.48
CA ASP A 1 -13.28 -47.97 -26.55
C ASP A 1 -13.80 -46.68 -25.95
N GLY A 2 -15.10 -46.38 -26.10
CA GLY A 2 -15.70 -45.15 -25.59
C GLY A 2 -15.79 -45.12 -24.07
N SER A 3 -14.66 -45.17 -23.37
CA SER A 3 -14.62 -45.34 -21.91
C SER A 3 -14.68 -44.03 -21.13
N GLY A 4 -14.80 -42.86 -21.78
CA GLY A 4 -15.19 -41.61 -21.13
C GLY A 4 -14.37 -41.23 -19.89
N LYS A 5 -13.12 -41.70 -19.77
CA LYS A 5 -12.27 -41.41 -18.63
C LYS A 5 -11.55 -40.08 -18.86
N TYR A 6 -12.14 -39.02 -18.34
CA TYR A 6 -11.43 -37.77 -18.13
C TYR A 6 -10.53 -37.95 -16.90
N ALA A 7 -9.21 -37.94 -17.11
CA ALA A 7 -8.26 -37.86 -16.02
C ALA A 7 -8.19 -36.40 -15.57
N GLU A 8 -8.81 -36.06 -14.44
CA GLU A 8 -8.51 -34.82 -13.74
C GLU A 8 -7.13 -34.95 -13.12
N CYS A 9 -6.14 -34.30 -13.74
CA CYS A 9 -4.80 -34.19 -13.21
C CYS A 9 -4.79 -33.03 -12.21
N SER A 10 -4.97 -33.32 -10.92
CA SER A 10 -4.72 -32.35 -9.85
C SER A 10 -3.21 -32.26 -9.62
N VAL A 11 -2.56 -31.34 -10.31
CA VAL A 11 -1.16 -31.00 -10.03
C VAL A 11 -1.12 -30.26 -8.69
N VAL A 12 -0.77 -30.97 -7.62
CA VAL A 12 -0.42 -30.35 -6.35
C VAL A 12 1.01 -29.83 -6.50
N VAL A 13 1.16 -28.52 -6.73
CA VAL A 13 2.47 -27.86 -6.69
C VAL A 13 2.89 -27.76 -5.22
N GLU A 14 3.68 -28.74 -4.75
CA GLU A 14 4.30 -28.65 -3.44
C GLU A 14 5.38 -27.55 -3.46
N ILE A 15 5.20 -26.52 -2.64
CA ILE A 15 6.23 -25.51 -2.40
C ILE A 15 7.25 -26.15 -1.45
N PRO A 16 8.55 -26.17 -1.81
CA PRO A 16 9.58 -26.71 -0.92
C PRO A 16 9.53 -26.02 0.45
N LYS A 17 9.71 -26.78 1.54
CA LYS A 17 9.56 -26.27 2.91
C LYS A 17 10.50 -25.11 3.20
N GLU A 18 11.70 -25.13 2.64
CA GLU A 18 12.71 -24.07 2.73
C GLU A 18 12.23 -22.74 2.12
N ASN A 19 11.29 -22.80 1.17
CA ASN A 19 10.66 -21.64 0.54
C ASN A 19 9.38 -21.19 1.27
N THR A 20 9.10 -21.77 2.44
CA THR A 20 8.01 -21.34 3.34
C THR A 20 8.60 -20.77 4.62
N GLN A 21 8.23 -19.52 4.95
CA GLN A 21 8.71 -18.83 6.15
C GLN A 21 7.53 -18.33 6.98
N VAL A 22 7.65 -18.41 8.31
CA VAL A 22 6.74 -17.74 9.24
C VAL A 22 7.42 -16.46 9.73
N VAL A 23 6.68 -15.36 9.69
CA VAL A 23 7.15 -14.04 10.14
C VAL A 23 6.21 -13.56 11.23
N GLU A 24 6.74 -13.32 12.42
CA GLU A 24 6.00 -12.72 13.54
C GLU A 24 6.39 -11.24 13.67
N LEU A 25 5.39 -10.36 13.78
CA LEU A 25 5.57 -8.92 13.89
C LEU A 25 4.58 -8.35 14.90
N ALA A 26 5.03 -7.51 15.82
CA ALA A 26 4.12 -6.70 16.63
C ALA A 26 3.53 -5.56 15.80
N GLY A 27 2.36 -5.05 16.21
CA GLY A 27 1.76 -3.86 15.59
C GLY A 27 2.75 -2.69 15.53
N GLY A 28 2.87 -2.06 14.36
CA GLY A 28 3.78 -0.95 14.11
C GLY A 28 5.19 -1.37 13.66
N GLU A 29 5.57 -2.64 13.84
CA GLU A 29 6.85 -3.15 13.33
C GLU A 29 6.82 -3.33 11.81
N SER A 30 8.00 -3.28 11.20
CA SER A 30 8.16 -3.45 9.75
C SER A 30 9.13 -4.58 9.43
N LYS A 31 8.91 -5.23 8.28
CA LYS A 31 9.77 -6.30 7.78
C LYS A 31 9.98 -6.18 6.28
N ILE A 32 11.21 -6.42 5.86
CA ILE A 32 11.55 -6.59 4.46
C ILE A 32 11.42 -8.07 4.09
N LEU A 33 10.59 -8.35 3.10
CA LEU A 33 10.47 -9.65 2.44
C LEU A 33 11.22 -9.58 1.12
N SER A 34 12.10 -10.53 0.85
CA SER A 34 13.00 -10.44 -0.30
C SER A 34 13.13 -11.75 -1.07
N ILE A 35 13.34 -11.59 -2.37
CA ILE A 35 13.71 -12.61 -3.33
C ILE A 35 15.04 -12.17 -3.94
N TRP A 36 16.07 -12.98 -3.78
CA TRP A 36 17.38 -12.77 -4.38
C TRP A 36 17.56 -13.75 -5.52
N ASN A 37 18.09 -13.28 -6.65
CA ASN A 37 18.35 -14.12 -7.82
C ASN A 37 19.33 -15.26 -7.47
N GLU A 38 20.33 -14.98 -6.63
CA GLU A 38 21.35 -15.96 -6.21
C GLU A 38 20.80 -17.09 -5.32
N ASP A 39 19.60 -16.95 -4.75
CA ASP A 39 18.95 -18.00 -3.97
C ASP A 39 18.36 -19.13 -4.86
N TYR A 40 18.33 -18.93 -6.19
CA TYR A 40 17.71 -19.85 -7.15
C TYR A 40 18.73 -20.36 -8.17
N THR A 41 18.60 -21.64 -8.56
CA THR A 41 19.44 -22.26 -9.59
C THR A 41 19.08 -21.78 -11.00
N GLU A 42 17.81 -21.45 -11.21
CA GLU A 42 17.31 -20.80 -12.43
C GLU A 42 17.57 -19.30 -12.31
N ASN A 43 18.09 -18.68 -13.38
CA ASN A 43 18.21 -17.21 -13.42
C ASN A 43 16.81 -16.59 -13.47
N ILE A 44 16.39 -15.98 -12.37
CA ILE A 44 15.09 -15.32 -12.26
C ILE A 44 15.22 -13.84 -12.63
N ASP A 45 14.37 -13.37 -13.54
CA ASP A 45 14.22 -11.93 -13.73
C ASP A 45 13.40 -11.35 -12.57
N VAL A 46 14.12 -10.85 -11.56
CA VAL A 46 13.53 -10.24 -10.36
C VAL A 46 12.61 -9.04 -10.66
N THR A 47 12.70 -8.43 -11.86
CA THR A 47 11.81 -7.33 -12.25
C THR A 47 10.41 -7.82 -12.63
N GLN A 48 10.25 -9.11 -12.92
CA GLN A 48 8.99 -9.77 -13.26
C GLN A 48 8.37 -10.51 -12.07
N VAL A 49 8.99 -10.45 -10.89
CA VAL A 49 8.45 -11.07 -9.68
C VAL A 49 7.32 -10.21 -9.13
N THR A 50 6.18 -10.84 -8.84
CA THR A 50 5.01 -10.21 -8.25
C THR A 50 4.72 -10.75 -6.86
N PHE A 51 4.19 -9.91 -5.97
CA PHE A 51 3.73 -10.32 -4.64
C PHE A 51 2.21 -10.35 -4.60
N GLU A 52 1.64 -11.50 -4.23
CA GLU A 52 0.21 -11.71 -4.07
C GLU A 52 -0.14 -11.88 -2.60
N TYR A 53 -1.13 -11.12 -2.13
CA TYR A 53 -1.59 -11.13 -0.74
C TYR A 53 -3.01 -10.57 -0.65
N ASN A 54 -3.73 -10.89 0.44
CA ASN A 54 -5.08 -10.41 0.67
C ASN A 54 -5.06 -8.96 1.20
N THR A 55 -5.43 -8.01 0.34
CA THR A 55 -5.49 -6.58 0.66
C THR A 55 -6.69 -6.18 1.52
N GLN A 56 -7.71 -7.02 1.65
CA GLN A 56 -8.96 -6.70 2.37
C GLN A 56 -8.83 -6.85 3.90
N LEU A 57 -7.81 -7.54 4.38
CA LEU A 57 -7.65 -7.80 5.82
C LEU A 57 -7.03 -6.63 6.57
N ASP A 58 -6.39 -5.68 5.87
CA ASP A 58 -5.74 -4.49 6.47
C ASP A 58 -4.79 -4.85 7.63
N LEU A 59 -4.14 -6.02 7.52
CA LEU A 59 -3.21 -6.54 8.54
C LEU A 59 -1.86 -5.82 8.49
N PHE A 60 -1.47 -5.34 7.32
CA PHE A 60 -0.24 -4.60 7.12
C PHE A 60 -0.38 -3.67 5.91
N SER A 61 0.39 -2.58 5.90
CA SER A 61 0.60 -1.75 4.72
C SER A 61 1.78 -2.24 3.91
N ASN A 62 1.66 -2.20 2.58
CA ASN A 62 2.78 -2.33 1.68
C ASN A 62 3.43 -0.96 1.49
N LEU A 63 4.65 -0.81 1.98
CA LEU A 63 5.43 0.42 1.89
C LEU A 63 6.21 0.52 0.57
N GLY A 64 5.93 -0.34 -0.40
CA GLY A 64 6.52 -0.31 -1.73
C GLY A 64 7.61 -1.35 -1.96
N TYR A 65 8.18 -1.29 -3.16
CA TYR A 65 9.17 -2.25 -3.64
C TYR A 65 10.51 -1.60 -3.92
N ASP A 66 11.59 -2.30 -3.57
CA ASP A 66 12.96 -1.98 -3.96
C ASP A 66 13.47 -3.07 -4.91
N VAL A 67 13.77 -2.69 -6.14
CA VAL A 67 14.16 -3.60 -7.23
C VAL A 67 15.55 -3.24 -7.71
N ARG A 68 16.44 -4.23 -7.72
CA ARG A 68 17.75 -4.13 -8.35
C ARG A 68 17.88 -5.22 -9.40
N THR A 69 17.81 -4.82 -10.68
CA THR A 69 17.88 -5.71 -11.85
C THR A 69 19.02 -6.73 -11.72
N GLY A 70 18.69 -7.99 -11.96
CA GLY A 70 19.61 -9.13 -11.87
C GLY A 70 20.04 -9.52 -10.45
N LYS A 71 19.57 -8.82 -9.41
CA LYS A 71 19.97 -9.08 -8.01
C LYS A 71 18.79 -9.44 -7.11
N TYR A 72 17.86 -8.52 -6.88
CA TYR A 72 16.78 -8.74 -5.93
C TYR A 72 15.53 -7.93 -6.24
N ILE A 73 14.43 -8.39 -5.66
CA ILE A 73 13.25 -7.58 -5.37
C ILE A 73 12.93 -7.69 -3.87
N LYS A 74 12.53 -6.57 -3.27
CA LYS A 74 12.14 -6.47 -1.87
C LYS A 74 10.78 -5.81 -1.77
N MET A 75 9.96 -6.30 -0.86
CA MET A 75 8.71 -5.69 -0.40
C MET A 75 8.86 -5.34 1.07
N THR A 76 8.55 -4.11 1.44
CA THR A 76 8.52 -3.72 2.86
C THR A 76 7.08 -3.71 3.35
N ILE A 77 6.79 -4.47 4.41
CA ILE A 77 5.49 -4.47 5.07
C ILE A 77 5.59 -3.79 6.44
N LYS A 78 4.51 -3.12 6.87
CA LYS A 78 4.36 -2.60 8.23
C LYS A 78 3.07 -3.11 8.86
N ALA A 79 3.19 -3.80 9.98
CA ALA A 79 2.08 -4.45 10.68
C ALA A 79 1.09 -3.42 11.27
N GLN A 80 -0.20 -3.69 11.12
CA GLN A 80 -1.30 -2.79 11.46
C GLN A 80 -2.31 -3.41 12.42
N LYS A 81 -2.84 -4.60 12.08
CA LYS A 81 -3.89 -5.28 12.84
C LYS A 81 -3.46 -6.68 13.18
N GLN A 82 -3.80 -7.13 14.40
CA GLN A 82 -3.58 -8.50 14.83
C GLN A 82 -4.30 -9.47 13.90
N GLY A 83 -3.62 -10.53 13.50
CA GLY A 83 -4.17 -11.55 12.63
C GLY A 83 -3.09 -12.26 11.81
N SER A 84 -3.51 -13.07 10.85
CA SER A 84 -2.61 -13.86 10.01
C SER A 84 -3.01 -13.81 8.55
N CYS A 85 -2.01 -13.76 7.66
CA CYS A 85 -2.22 -13.87 6.22
C CYS A 85 -1.02 -14.51 5.52
N THR A 86 -1.23 -14.86 4.25
CA THR A 86 -0.17 -15.38 3.38
C THR A 86 0.22 -14.34 2.33
N ILE A 87 1.53 -14.21 2.10
CA ILE A 87 2.11 -13.49 0.97
C ILE A 87 2.86 -14.49 0.10
N LEU A 88 2.61 -14.44 -1.21
CA LEU A 88 3.26 -15.29 -2.22
C LEU A 88 4.11 -14.43 -3.14
N ALA A 89 5.41 -14.72 -3.27
CA ALA A 89 6.20 -14.22 -4.39
C ALA A 89 6.08 -15.18 -5.57
N LYS A 90 5.71 -14.65 -6.75
CA LYS A 90 5.48 -15.43 -7.96
C LYS A 90 6.34 -14.91 -9.12
N TYR A 91 6.81 -15.83 -9.97
CA TYR A 91 7.51 -15.55 -11.22
C TYR A 91 7.00 -16.51 -12.30
N ASN A 92 6.51 -16.00 -13.43
CA ASN A 92 5.91 -16.81 -14.51
C ASN A 92 4.86 -17.82 -14.02
N GLY A 93 4.03 -17.43 -13.05
CA GLY A 93 3.02 -18.28 -12.43
C GLY A 93 3.54 -19.30 -11.40
N LYS A 94 4.86 -19.51 -11.30
CA LYS A 94 5.50 -20.35 -10.28
C LYS A 94 5.61 -19.58 -8.97
N ILE A 95 5.24 -20.22 -7.86
CA ILE A 95 5.47 -19.66 -6.52
C ILE A 95 6.94 -19.88 -6.17
N LEU A 96 7.67 -18.79 -5.98
CA LEU A 96 9.08 -18.82 -5.58
C LEU A 96 9.23 -18.92 -4.06
N LYS A 97 8.35 -18.24 -3.32
CA LYS A 97 8.40 -18.17 -1.85
C LYS A 97 7.04 -17.86 -1.28
N LYS A 98 6.77 -18.42 -0.10
CA LYS A 98 5.56 -18.21 0.69
C LYS A 98 5.94 -17.70 2.07
N TRP A 99 5.33 -16.60 2.50
CA TRP A 99 5.39 -16.13 3.87
C TRP A 99 4.03 -16.23 4.53
N THR A 100 3.99 -16.84 5.71
CA THR A 100 2.87 -16.68 6.65
C THR A 100 3.22 -15.52 7.58
N ILE A 101 2.49 -14.42 7.47
CA ILE A 101 2.67 -13.25 8.32
C ILE A 101 1.70 -13.36 9.48
N ASN A 102 2.22 -13.36 10.71
CA ASN A 102 1.47 -13.35 11.95
C ASN A 102 1.70 -12.01 12.66
N VAL A 103 0.71 -11.15 12.64
CA VAL A 103 0.74 -9.91 13.40
C VAL A 103 0.25 -10.22 14.81
N THR A 104 1.12 -10.03 15.81
CA THR A 104 0.89 -10.50 17.17
C THR A 104 0.07 -9.52 18.02
N SER A 105 0.03 -8.24 17.65
CA SER A 105 -0.74 -7.19 18.33
C SER A 105 -1.26 -6.14 17.34
N ASN A 106 -2.32 -5.43 17.72
CA ASN A 106 -2.76 -4.25 16.97
C ASN A 106 -1.74 -3.11 17.11
N TRP A 107 -1.67 -2.27 16.09
CA TRP A 107 -0.97 -0.99 16.16
C TRP A 107 -1.98 0.10 16.55
N ASP A 108 -1.99 0.49 17.83
CA ASP A 108 -3.02 1.38 18.37
C ASP A 108 -3.07 2.74 17.68
N GLU A 109 -1.92 3.33 17.29
CA GLU A 109 -1.91 4.58 16.53
C GLU A 109 -2.57 4.43 15.16
N TYR A 110 -2.37 3.29 14.48
CA TYR A 110 -3.04 3.03 13.22
C TYR A 110 -4.55 2.86 13.39
N ILE A 111 -4.99 2.12 14.40
CA ILE A 111 -6.41 1.98 14.72
C ILE A 111 -7.03 3.36 15.00
N GLY A 112 -6.35 4.19 15.80
CA GLY A 112 -6.77 5.55 16.08
C GLY A 112 -6.89 6.41 14.83
N TYR A 113 -5.91 6.32 13.93
CA TYR A 113 -5.91 7.03 12.65
C TYR A 113 -7.07 6.59 11.73
N VAL A 114 -7.32 5.28 11.61
CA VAL A 114 -8.46 4.76 10.84
C VAL A 114 -9.78 5.27 11.42
N ASN A 115 -9.94 5.22 12.74
CA ASN A 115 -11.16 5.70 13.40
C ASN A 115 -11.38 7.20 13.19
N TRP A 116 -10.31 8.00 13.27
CA TRP A 116 -10.36 9.42 12.94
C TRP A 116 -10.78 9.64 11.48
N ARG A 117 -10.20 8.93 10.51
CA ARG A 117 -10.60 9.03 9.10
C ARG A 117 -12.08 8.72 8.93
N LYS A 118 -12.58 7.62 9.52
CA LYS A 118 -14.02 7.27 9.47
C LYS A 118 -14.92 8.33 10.09
N GLN A 119 -14.48 8.96 11.18
CA GLN A 119 -15.20 10.08 11.78
C GLN A 119 -15.25 11.28 10.83
N VAL A 120 -14.11 11.67 10.25
CA VAL A 120 -14.05 12.77 9.28
C VAL A 120 -14.94 12.47 8.07
N GLU A 121 -14.82 11.27 7.48
CA GLU A 121 -15.67 10.83 6.36
C GLU A 121 -17.16 11.00 6.67
N SER A 122 -17.62 10.65 7.87
CA SER A 122 -19.02 10.83 8.26
C SER A 122 -19.47 12.29 8.40
N GLN A 123 -18.51 13.22 8.56
CA GLN A 123 -18.78 14.67 8.62
C GLN A 123 -18.78 15.29 7.22
N ILE A 124 -17.84 14.88 6.37
CA ILE A 124 -17.59 15.53 5.08
C ILE A 124 -18.28 14.83 3.90
N TRP A 125 -18.65 13.56 4.03
CA TRP A 125 -19.30 12.78 2.97
C TRP A 125 -20.74 12.45 3.31
N THR A 126 -21.57 12.41 2.26
CA THR A 126 -22.92 11.87 2.30
C THR A 126 -23.07 10.72 1.31
N SER A 127 -24.13 9.91 1.46
CA SER A 127 -24.38 8.77 0.58
C SER A 127 -24.71 9.17 -0.87
N SER A 128 -25.18 10.40 -1.10
CA SER A 128 -25.51 10.92 -2.43
C SER A 128 -24.33 11.51 -3.19
N MET A 129 -23.21 11.78 -2.52
CA MET A 129 -22.03 12.35 -3.17
C MET A 129 -21.40 11.36 -4.15
N SER A 130 -21.10 11.85 -5.34
CA SER A 130 -20.23 11.21 -6.31
C SER A 130 -18.80 11.06 -5.77
N LEU A 131 -18.01 10.20 -6.40
CA LEU A 131 -16.60 10.05 -6.04
C LEU A 131 -15.83 11.37 -6.16
N LYS A 132 -16.12 12.19 -7.17
CA LYS A 132 -15.50 13.52 -7.35
C LYS A 132 -15.80 14.44 -6.17
N GLU A 133 -17.07 14.55 -5.78
CA GLU A 133 -17.49 15.39 -4.65
C GLU A 133 -16.86 14.92 -3.33
N LYS A 134 -16.75 13.60 -3.12
CA LYS A 134 -16.05 13.06 -1.94
C LYS A 134 -14.57 13.46 -1.91
N MET A 135 -13.87 13.35 -3.04
CA MET A 135 -12.45 13.71 -3.10
C MET A 135 -12.23 15.21 -2.98
N ASP A 136 -13.14 16.03 -3.52
CA ASP A 136 -13.13 17.49 -3.34
C ASP A 136 -13.33 17.86 -1.87
N ALA A 137 -14.32 17.28 -1.20
CA ALA A 137 -14.56 17.50 0.23
C ALA A 137 -13.38 17.04 1.10
N ALA A 138 -12.73 15.92 0.76
CA ALA A 138 -11.56 15.43 1.49
C ALA A 138 -10.36 16.36 1.35
N LYS A 139 -10.10 16.85 0.13
CA LYS A 139 -9.06 17.85 -0.12
C LYS A 139 -9.34 19.13 0.65
N ASP A 140 -10.55 19.66 0.56
CA ASP A 140 -10.94 20.91 1.24
C ASP A 140 -10.83 20.78 2.76
N TYR A 141 -11.19 19.62 3.31
CA TYR A 141 -11.00 19.32 4.73
C TYR A 141 -9.51 19.34 5.10
N ILE A 142 -8.65 18.63 4.37
CA ILE A 142 -7.20 18.59 4.68
C ILE A 142 -6.61 20.01 4.63
N GLN A 143 -6.91 20.78 3.58
CA GLN A 143 -6.35 22.12 3.39
C GLN A 143 -6.86 23.16 4.40
N SER A 144 -8.04 22.95 4.99
CA SER A 144 -8.61 23.86 5.99
C SER A 144 -8.35 23.42 7.43
N HIS A 145 -8.15 22.12 7.68
CA HIS A 145 -7.94 21.58 9.03
C HIS A 145 -6.46 21.62 9.45
N PHE A 146 -5.54 21.41 8.51
CA PHE A 146 -4.11 21.37 8.78
C PHE A 146 -3.43 22.67 8.38
N VAL A 147 -2.35 23.01 9.08
CA VAL A 147 -1.42 24.10 8.80
C VAL A 147 -0.16 23.49 8.20
N HIS A 148 0.34 24.11 7.14
CA HIS A 148 1.54 23.63 6.48
C HIS A 148 2.76 23.72 7.42
N LYS A 149 3.52 22.62 7.52
CA LYS A 149 4.84 22.60 8.16
C LYS A 149 5.72 21.51 7.55
N ASP A 150 6.86 21.89 6.96
CA ASP A 150 7.86 20.95 6.48
C ASP A 150 8.36 19.99 7.57
N GLY A 151 8.52 18.72 7.20
CA GLY A 151 8.96 17.67 8.13
C GLY A 151 7.88 17.33 9.15
N SER A 152 6.62 17.35 8.72
CA SER A 152 5.51 16.88 9.56
C SER A 152 5.58 15.37 9.73
N ASP A 153 4.93 14.87 10.79
CA ASP A 153 4.87 13.43 11.02
C ASP A 153 4.08 12.72 9.92
N ALA A 154 4.28 11.40 9.79
CA ALA A 154 3.42 10.56 8.95
C ALA A 154 1.95 10.66 9.39
N ALA A 155 1.00 10.43 8.47
CA ALA A 155 -0.43 10.60 8.70
C ALA A 155 -0.94 9.89 9.98
N VAL A 156 -0.43 8.68 10.22
CA VAL A 156 -0.73 7.85 11.39
C VAL A 156 -0.41 8.49 12.75
N SER A 157 0.42 9.52 12.76
CA SER A 157 0.74 10.33 13.94
C SER A 157 0.19 11.75 13.82
N ALA A 158 0.30 12.36 12.64
CA ALA A 158 -0.08 13.74 12.38
C ALA A 158 -1.57 14.03 12.60
N TYR A 159 -2.46 13.03 12.44
CA TYR A 159 -3.91 13.19 12.62
C TYR A 159 -4.31 13.67 14.03
N LYS A 160 -3.45 13.47 15.03
CA LYS A 160 -3.67 13.93 16.42
C LYS A 160 -3.40 15.42 16.60
N GLY A 161 -2.68 16.03 15.66
CA GLY A 161 -2.37 17.45 15.63
C GLY A 161 -3.04 18.14 14.44
N ASN A 162 -2.49 19.27 14.06
CA ASN A 162 -2.98 20.10 12.96
C ASN A 162 -1.85 20.49 12.00
N LEU A 163 -0.76 19.72 11.93
CA LEU A 163 0.38 20.00 11.06
C LEU A 163 0.49 18.93 9.98
N ALA A 164 0.72 19.37 8.75
CA ALA A 164 0.99 18.48 7.62
C ALA A 164 1.93 19.16 6.62
N ASP A 165 2.82 18.39 6.00
CA ASP A 165 3.52 18.81 4.77
C ASP A 165 2.87 18.13 3.55
N CYS A 166 3.48 18.32 2.38
CA CYS A 166 3.00 17.75 1.13
C CYS A 166 2.96 16.21 1.14
N ILE A 167 3.85 15.54 1.89
CA ILE A 167 3.92 14.08 1.99
C ILE A 167 2.79 13.60 2.90
N THR A 168 2.67 14.17 4.09
CA THR A 168 1.60 13.85 5.06
C THR A 168 0.22 14.10 4.46
N ALA A 169 0.03 15.24 3.78
CA ALA A 169 -1.24 15.59 3.14
C ALA A 169 -1.59 14.64 1.99
N SER A 170 -0.57 14.22 1.21
CA SER A 170 -0.75 13.22 0.17
C SER A 170 -1.11 11.85 0.74
N GLU A 171 -0.53 11.48 1.88
CA GLU A 171 -0.88 10.26 2.60
C GLU A 171 -2.36 10.28 3.03
N PHE A 172 -2.82 11.35 3.70
CA PHE A 172 -4.22 11.54 4.07
C PHE A 172 -5.15 11.43 2.84
N MET A 173 -4.85 12.18 1.78
CA MET A 173 -5.68 12.21 0.58
C MET A 173 -5.77 10.83 -0.09
N GLY A 174 -4.64 10.13 -0.19
CA GLY A 174 -4.62 8.78 -0.76
C GLY A 174 -5.36 7.76 0.10
N ASP A 175 -5.35 7.93 1.42
CA ASP A 175 -6.07 7.05 2.34
C ASP A 175 -7.58 7.29 2.31
N PHE A 176 -8.05 8.54 2.20
CA PHE A 176 -9.47 8.81 1.90
C PHE A 176 -9.88 8.20 0.55
N ALA A 177 -9.03 8.29 -0.48
CA ALA A 177 -9.32 7.69 -1.78
C ALA A 177 -9.44 6.15 -1.72
N LYS A 178 -8.53 5.50 -0.98
CA LYS A 178 -8.59 4.04 -0.75
C LYS A 178 -9.85 3.64 -0.01
N ASP A 179 -10.25 4.41 1.00
CA ASP A 179 -11.47 4.15 1.77
C ASP A 179 -12.74 4.31 0.93
N ALA A 180 -12.70 5.18 -0.09
CA ALA A 180 -13.74 5.28 -1.13
C ALA A 180 -13.63 4.20 -2.22
N ASN A 181 -12.76 3.19 -2.03
CA ASN A 181 -12.53 2.06 -2.93
C ASN A 181 -12.13 2.48 -4.36
N THR A 182 -11.25 3.49 -4.48
CA THR A 182 -10.66 3.88 -5.76
C THR A 182 -9.13 3.77 -5.77
N LYS A 183 -8.54 3.85 -6.97
CA LYS A 183 -7.10 3.81 -7.19
C LYS A 183 -6.50 5.20 -6.99
N VAL A 184 -5.36 5.25 -6.30
CA VAL A 184 -4.55 6.44 -6.09
C VAL A 184 -3.13 6.19 -6.59
N GLN A 185 -2.51 7.23 -7.11
CA GLN A 185 -1.08 7.30 -7.33
C GLN A 185 -0.53 8.60 -6.75
N TYR A 186 0.77 8.60 -6.47
CA TYR A 186 1.49 9.69 -5.84
C TYR A 186 2.47 10.29 -6.85
N GLY A 187 2.42 11.60 -7.04
CA GLY A 187 3.25 12.33 -7.99
C GLY A 187 4.43 13.02 -7.32
N SER A 188 5.57 13.09 -8.01
CA SER A 188 6.70 13.97 -7.66
C SER A 188 6.81 15.09 -8.69
N THR A 189 6.87 16.34 -8.24
CA THR A 189 7.14 17.46 -9.16
C THR A 189 8.59 17.51 -9.64
N TYR A 190 9.52 16.86 -8.93
CA TYR A 190 10.92 16.80 -9.33
C TYR A 190 11.11 15.95 -10.60
N THR A 191 10.47 14.78 -10.67
CA THR A 191 10.59 13.88 -11.83
C THR A 191 9.42 13.95 -12.81
N GLY A 192 8.27 14.50 -12.40
CA GLY A 192 7.04 14.51 -13.18
C GLY A 192 6.38 13.12 -13.31
N LYS A 193 6.82 12.14 -12.52
CA LYS A 193 6.33 10.76 -12.55
C LYS A 193 5.27 10.51 -11.48
N PHE A 194 4.49 9.46 -11.70
CA PHE A 194 3.48 8.97 -10.77
C PHE A 194 3.79 7.53 -10.35
N TYR A 195 3.57 7.26 -9.07
CA TYR A 195 3.93 6.01 -8.41
C TYR A 195 2.75 5.43 -7.65
N ASP A 196 2.70 4.11 -7.55
CA ASP A 196 1.66 3.43 -6.76
C ASP A 196 1.88 3.58 -5.25
N TYR A 197 3.12 3.91 -4.83
CA TYR A 197 3.52 4.02 -3.43
C TYR A 197 4.01 5.43 -3.10
N LEU A 198 3.54 5.98 -1.97
CA LEU A 198 3.91 7.31 -1.50
C LEU A 198 5.42 7.45 -1.32
N VAL A 199 6.09 6.45 -0.73
CA VAL A 199 7.54 6.50 -0.48
C VAL A 199 8.34 6.68 -1.77
N SER A 200 7.87 6.10 -2.88
CA SER A 200 8.55 6.23 -4.17
C SER A 200 8.46 7.65 -4.70
N ALA A 201 7.29 8.28 -4.59
CA ALA A 201 7.10 9.67 -4.98
C ALA A 201 7.88 10.63 -4.08
N SER A 202 7.85 10.44 -2.76
CA SER A 202 8.53 11.32 -1.82
C SER A 202 10.06 11.19 -1.86
N SER A 203 10.58 9.99 -2.11
CA SER A 203 12.04 9.75 -2.21
C SER A 203 12.66 10.38 -3.46
N ASP A 204 11.90 10.54 -4.53
CA ASP A 204 12.33 11.28 -5.73
C ASP A 204 12.56 12.78 -5.42
N GLY A 205 11.92 13.30 -4.37
CA GLY A 205 12.02 14.69 -3.94
C GLY A 205 11.03 15.62 -4.67
N GLY A 206 11.17 16.92 -4.39
CA GLY A 206 10.21 17.94 -4.82
C GLY A 206 8.90 17.89 -4.03
N HIS A 207 7.85 18.46 -4.62
CA HIS A 207 6.51 18.46 -4.04
C HIS A 207 5.80 17.13 -4.32
N THR A 208 5.24 16.53 -3.28
CA THR A 208 4.46 15.29 -3.39
C THR A 208 2.97 15.62 -3.40
N PHE A 209 2.22 15.01 -4.32
CA PHE A 209 0.77 15.18 -4.45
C PHE A 209 0.12 13.88 -4.89
N THR A 210 -1.22 13.82 -4.95
CA THR A 210 -1.93 12.62 -5.41
C THR A 210 -2.58 12.81 -6.76
N ARG A 211 -2.82 11.71 -7.47
CA ARG A 211 -3.85 11.63 -8.50
C ARG A 211 -4.74 10.43 -8.24
N ILE A 212 -6.03 10.59 -8.50
CA ILE A 212 -7.05 9.61 -8.14
C ILE A 212 -7.84 9.24 -9.39
N LEU A 213 -8.12 7.96 -9.58
CA LEU A 213 -8.89 7.47 -10.71
C LEU A 213 -10.38 7.73 -10.47
N ILE A 214 -10.99 8.60 -11.27
CA ILE A 214 -12.40 8.96 -11.17
C ILE A 214 -12.99 8.85 -12.57
N ASN A 215 -14.04 8.03 -12.72
CA ASN A 215 -14.69 7.80 -14.02
C ASN A 215 -13.71 7.43 -15.15
N ASN A 216 -12.74 6.55 -14.85
CA ASN A 216 -11.65 6.13 -15.76
C ASN A 216 -10.66 7.23 -16.17
N GLU A 217 -10.69 8.39 -15.51
CA GLU A 217 -9.74 9.48 -15.72
C GLU A 217 -8.90 9.73 -14.48
N TRP A 218 -7.62 10.00 -14.67
CA TRP A 218 -6.72 10.37 -13.59
C TRP A 218 -6.85 11.86 -13.30
N ILE A 219 -7.37 12.20 -12.11
CA ILE A 219 -7.56 13.59 -11.68
C ILE A 219 -6.54 13.93 -10.59
N ILE A 220 -5.84 15.05 -10.74
CA ILE A 220 -4.86 15.53 -9.77
C ILE A 220 -5.56 16.10 -8.53
N TYR A 221 -5.09 15.67 -7.37
CA TYR A 221 -5.49 16.13 -6.05
C TYR A 221 -4.25 16.49 -5.24
N ASP A 222 -3.93 17.78 -5.25
CA ASP A 222 -2.94 18.36 -4.34
C ASP A 222 -3.67 18.84 -3.07
N ALA A 223 -3.48 18.09 -1.98
CA ALA A 223 -4.10 18.37 -0.69
C ALA A 223 -3.14 19.08 0.28
N ASN A 224 -1.94 19.48 -0.16
CA ASN A 224 -1.01 20.21 0.69
C ASN A 224 -1.70 21.47 1.25
N PRO A 225 -1.65 21.69 2.58
CA PRO A 225 -2.21 22.91 3.14
C PRO A 225 -1.53 24.15 2.56
N PRO A 226 -2.25 25.28 2.48
CA PRO A 226 -1.67 26.54 2.04
C PRO A 226 -0.48 26.92 2.93
N HIS A 227 0.59 27.45 2.32
CA HIS A 227 1.64 28.11 3.08
C HIS A 227 1.07 29.40 3.68
N ALA A 228 1.28 29.58 4.98
CA ALA A 228 0.88 30.80 5.69
C ALA A 228 1.77 32.00 5.32
#